data_AF-A0A183TCM5-F1
#
_entry.id   AF-A0A183TCM5-F1
#
_cell.length_a   1.000
_cell.length_b   1.000
_cell.length_c   1.000
_cell.angle_alpha   90.00
_cell.angle_beta   90.00
_cell.angle_gamma   90.00
#
_symmetry.space_group_name_H-M   'P 1'
#
loop_
_entity.id
_entity.type
_entity.pdbx_description
1 polymer ?
#
loop_
_entity_poly.entity_id
_entity_poly.type
_entity_poly.pdbx_seq_one_letter_code
_entity_poly.pdbx_strand_id
1 'polypeptide(L)'
;MGFIGHSLGCVLIRAALAHPRMEPLLPLLHTFLSLCGPHLGTVYGTSGLVNMGMWALQKLKKSESLLQLRLRDHTDPRETYIYKLSSSPGLGSFRYVLLVSSPQDHYVPHHSARIELCKAAIQDNSEFGIIYMEMVANLLQRLIKESRTTVVRYDIHHNFPISANNFIGRAAHIAVLDSKVLLEKFFCVSAAKYFRTDDLDC
;
A
#
# COMPACT_ATOMS: atom_id res chain seq x y z
N MET A 1 -17.25 -4.73 9.63
CA MET A 1 -16.69 -3.37 9.40
C MET A 1 -15.69 -3.40 8.25
N GLY A 2 -15.84 -2.54 7.24
CA GLY A 2 -14.91 -2.44 6.11
C GLY A 2 -14.17 -1.09 6.08
N PHE A 3 -12.96 -1.07 5.54
CA PHE A 3 -12.14 0.12 5.35
C PHE A 3 -11.74 0.26 3.89
N ILE A 4 -11.74 1.49 3.40
CA ILE A 4 -11.18 1.85 2.10
C ILE A 4 -10.11 2.91 2.35
N GLY A 5 -8.88 2.59 1.97
CA GLY A 5 -7.76 3.52 2.04
C GLY A 5 -7.30 3.88 0.64
N HIS A 6 -6.85 5.12 0.47
CA HIS A 6 -6.08 5.54 -0.70
C HIS A 6 -4.76 6.15 -0.27
N SER A 7 -3.67 5.80 -0.96
CA SER A 7 -2.35 6.39 -0.73
C SER A 7 -1.96 6.32 0.75
N LEU A 8 -1.54 7.43 1.36
CA LEU A 8 -1.19 7.52 2.78
C LEU A 8 -2.33 7.05 3.72
N GLY A 9 -3.59 7.17 3.31
CA GLY A 9 -4.74 6.67 4.09
C GLY A 9 -4.65 5.17 4.38
N CYS A 10 -4.05 4.37 3.49
CA CYS A 10 -3.80 2.95 3.72
C CYS A 10 -2.84 2.71 4.90
N VAL A 11 -1.80 3.54 5.01
CA VAL A 11 -0.82 3.49 6.10
C VAL A 11 -1.47 3.92 7.41
N LEU A 12 -2.29 4.98 7.38
CA LEU A 12 -3.02 5.46 8.56
C LEU A 12 -4.03 4.44 9.08
N ILE A 13 -4.73 3.72 8.20
CA ILE A 13 -5.62 2.63 8.61
C ILE A 13 -4.83 1.55 9.33
N ARG A 14 -3.69 1.11 8.77
CA ARG A 14 -2.81 0.14 9.44
C ARG A 14 -2.32 0.63 10.80
N ALA A 15 -1.93 1.90 10.88
CA ALA A 15 -1.50 2.52 12.13
C ALA A 15 -2.62 2.53 13.18
N ALA A 16 -3.86 2.86 12.77
CA ALA A 16 -5.02 2.83 13.65
C ALA A 16 -5.28 1.41 14.17
N LEU A 17 -5.19 0.39 13.31
CA LEU A 17 -5.38 -1.02 13.70
C LEU A 17 -4.38 -1.53 14.73
N ALA A 18 -3.17 -0.96 14.76
CA ALA A 18 -2.17 -1.28 15.76
C ALA A 18 -2.44 -0.63 17.12
N HIS A 19 -3.39 0.31 17.20
CA HIS A 19 -3.71 1.01 18.44
C HIS A 19 -4.54 0.11 19.37
N PRO A 20 -4.23 0.03 20.68
CA PRO A 20 -4.94 -0.87 21.62
C PRO A 20 -6.46 -0.70 21.64
N ARG A 21 -6.96 0.53 21.44
CA ARG A 21 -8.41 0.79 21.36
C ARG A 21 -9.12 0.09 20.20
N MET A 22 -8.39 -0.33 19.16
CA MET A 22 -8.96 -1.09 18.05
C MET A 22 -9.05 -2.58 18.34
N GLU A 23 -8.37 -3.10 19.37
CA GLU A 23 -8.32 -4.53 19.69
C GLU A 23 -9.70 -5.20 19.79
N PRO A 24 -10.70 -4.61 20.49
CA PRO A 24 -12.04 -5.19 20.56
C PRO A 24 -12.79 -5.20 19.22
N LEU A 25 -12.37 -4.35 18.27
CA LEU A 25 -12.99 -4.21 16.95
C LEU A 25 -12.32 -5.08 15.88
N LEU A 26 -11.11 -5.60 16.13
CA LEU A 26 -10.38 -6.44 15.18
C LEU A 26 -11.18 -7.67 14.72
N PRO A 27 -11.94 -8.39 15.59
CA PRO A 27 -12.76 -9.52 15.15
C PRO A 27 -13.90 -9.13 14.20
N LEU A 28 -14.30 -7.85 14.17
CA LEU A 28 -15.38 -7.33 13.34
C LEU A 28 -14.90 -6.87 11.96
N LEU A 29 -13.60 -6.96 11.67
CA LEU A 29 -13.01 -6.50 10.42
C LEU A 29 -13.31 -7.46 9.27
N HIS A 30 -13.93 -6.92 8.22
CA HIS A 30 -14.38 -7.70 7.08
C HIS A 30 -13.50 -7.46 5.85
N THR A 31 -13.48 -6.23 5.32
CA THR A 31 -12.80 -5.93 4.06
C THR A 31 -11.92 -4.71 4.21
N PHE A 32 -10.66 -4.83 3.80
CA PHE A 32 -9.78 -3.70 3.58
C PHE A 32 -9.50 -3.57 2.09
N LEU A 33 -9.94 -2.47 1.49
CA LEU A 33 -9.61 -2.10 0.12
C LEU A 33 -8.53 -1.02 0.13
N SER A 34 -7.32 -1.39 -0.25
CA SER A 34 -6.18 -0.49 -0.37
C SER A 34 -5.99 -0.06 -1.82
N LEU A 35 -6.20 1.22 -2.10
CA LEU A 35 -5.99 1.84 -3.41
C LEU A 35 -4.64 2.56 -3.44
N CYS A 36 -3.66 2.00 -4.16
CA CYS A 36 -2.30 2.55 -4.27
C CYS A 36 -1.65 2.87 -2.90
N GLY A 37 -1.78 1.98 -1.91
CA GLY A 37 -1.23 2.20 -0.57
C GLY A 37 0.27 1.89 -0.48
N PRO A 38 1.16 2.80 -0.05
CA PRO A 38 2.60 2.53 0.03
C PRO A 38 2.96 1.66 1.25
N HIS A 39 2.54 0.39 1.27
CA HIS A 39 2.65 -0.49 2.43
C HIS A 39 4.08 -0.82 2.84
N LEU A 40 5.01 -0.76 1.89
CA LEU A 40 6.46 -0.95 2.06
C LEU A 40 7.23 0.37 1.87
N GLY A 41 6.53 1.51 1.98
CA GLY A 41 7.08 2.83 1.69
C GLY A 41 7.20 3.12 0.19
N THR A 42 7.94 4.17 -0.16
CA THR A 42 8.15 4.64 -1.55
C THR A 42 9.57 4.38 -2.05
N VAL A 43 10.20 3.35 -1.51
CA VAL A 43 11.59 2.97 -1.83
C VAL A 43 11.63 1.99 -2.99
N TYR A 44 12.78 1.88 -3.68
CA TYR A 44 12.91 1.12 -4.94
C TYR A 44 11.86 1.50 -6.01
N GLY A 45 11.45 2.78 -6.06
CA GLY A 45 10.55 3.30 -7.11
C GLY A 45 11.24 3.38 -8.48
N THR A 46 10.45 3.29 -9.55
CA THR A 46 10.91 3.03 -10.94
C THR A 46 11.43 4.24 -11.71
N SER A 47 11.81 5.35 -11.05
CA SER A 47 12.13 6.58 -11.78
C SER A 47 13.23 7.41 -11.12
N GLY A 48 14.48 7.28 -11.60
CA GLY A 48 15.64 8.04 -11.13
C GLY A 48 15.54 9.57 -11.34
N LEU A 49 14.99 10.03 -12.46
CA LEU A 49 14.82 11.46 -12.78
C LEU A 49 13.65 12.11 -12.02
N VAL A 50 12.55 11.38 -11.85
CA VAL A 50 11.37 11.85 -11.07
C VAL A 50 11.70 11.88 -9.58
N ASN A 51 12.53 10.95 -9.08
CA ASN A 51 13.06 10.96 -7.72
C ASN A 51 13.85 12.22 -7.40
N MET A 52 14.62 12.76 -8.35
CA MET A 52 15.40 13.99 -8.15
C MET A 52 14.52 15.24 -8.12
N GLY A 53 13.56 15.36 -9.04
CA GLY A 53 12.60 16.48 -9.08
C GLY A 53 11.63 16.50 -7.90
N MET A 54 11.12 15.34 -7.49
CA MET A 54 10.31 15.21 -6.27
C MET A 54 11.15 15.43 -5.02
N TRP A 55 12.39 14.94 -4.93
CA TRP A 55 13.26 15.23 -3.80
C TRP A 55 13.52 16.74 -3.64
N ALA A 56 13.72 17.48 -4.74
CA ALA A 56 13.88 18.93 -4.69
C ALA A 56 12.60 19.65 -4.19
N LEU A 57 11.42 19.26 -4.70
CA LEU A 57 10.13 19.82 -4.28
C LEU A 57 9.72 19.42 -2.85
N GLN A 58 10.12 18.22 -2.40
CA GLN A 58 9.86 17.72 -1.04
C GLN A 58 10.85 18.30 -0.01
N LYS A 59 12.09 18.59 -0.40
CA LYS A 59 13.03 19.31 0.47
C LYS A 59 12.53 20.72 0.82
N LEU A 60 11.69 21.30 -0.04
CA LEU A 60 10.97 22.56 0.19
C LEU A 60 9.73 22.42 1.08
N LYS A 61 9.17 21.20 1.24
CA LYS A 61 8.05 20.88 2.15
C LYS A 61 8.46 19.77 3.12
N LYS A 62 9.03 20.14 4.28
CA LYS A 62 9.43 19.23 5.38
C LYS A 62 8.25 18.44 5.95
N SER A 63 7.76 17.43 5.24
CA SER A 63 6.70 16.55 5.71
C SER A 63 7.32 15.32 6.36
N GLU A 64 7.11 15.15 7.66
CA GLU A 64 7.58 13.99 8.42
C GLU A 64 7.07 12.67 7.81
N SER A 65 5.81 12.64 7.36
CA SER A 65 5.23 11.48 6.68
C SER A 65 5.97 11.08 5.40
N LEU A 66 6.56 12.03 4.67
CA LEU A 66 7.36 11.72 3.48
C LEU A 66 8.73 11.13 3.85
N LEU A 67 9.30 11.54 4.99
CA LEU A 67 10.51 10.91 5.53
C LEU A 67 10.22 9.48 5.97
N GLN A 68 9.11 9.26 6.70
CA GLN A 68 8.64 7.94 7.13
C GLN A 68 8.41 7.01 5.94
N LEU A 69 7.69 7.48 4.89
CA LEU A 69 7.47 6.71 3.66
C LEU A 69 8.76 6.35 2.93
N ARG A 70 9.84 7.12 3.13
CA ARG A 70 11.15 6.86 2.52
C ARG A 70 12.12 6.12 3.43
N LEU A 71 11.69 5.69 4.63
CA LEU A 71 12.53 5.06 5.64
C LEU A 71 13.71 5.98 6.04
N ARG A 72 13.43 7.28 6.21
CA ARG A 72 14.43 8.34 6.50
C ARG A 72 14.09 9.17 7.74
N ASP A 73 13.10 8.73 8.50
CA ASP A 73 12.69 9.32 9.79
C ASP A 73 13.57 8.86 10.96
N HIS A 74 14.44 7.87 10.75
CA HIS A 74 15.40 7.38 11.73
C HIS A 74 16.73 6.97 11.08
N THR A 75 17.82 6.96 11.85
CA THR A 75 19.17 6.57 11.38
C THR A 75 19.31 5.06 11.20
N ASP A 76 18.82 4.28 12.16
CA ASP A 76 18.63 2.83 12.03
C ASP A 76 17.35 2.55 11.20
N PRO A 77 17.44 1.87 10.04
CA PRO A 77 16.30 1.51 9.22
C PRO A 77 15.24 0.67 9.93
N ARG A 78 15.62 -0.19 10.89
CA ARG A 78 14.67 -1.03 11.66
C ARG A 78 13.88 -0.23 12.68
N GLU A 79 14.33 0.98 13.00
CA GLU A 79 13.62 1.86 13.91
C GLU A 79 12.71 2.86 13.19
N THR A 80 12.72 2.88 11.85
CA THR A 80 11.84 3.71 11.04
C THR A 80 10.37 3.31 11.19
N TYR A 81 9.48 4.28 11.01
CA TYR A 81 8.06 4.09 11.22
C TYR A 81 7.46 3.00 10.33
N ILE A 82 7.77 3.01 9.02
CA ILE A 82 7.21 2.02 8.08
C ILE A 82 7.74 0.61 8.37
N TYR A 83 8.99 0.47 8.77
CA TYR A 83 9.52 -0.82 9.20
C TYR A 83 8.76 -1.34 10.43
N LYS A 84 8.63 -0.54 11.49
CA LYS A 84 7.89 -0.93 12.70
C LYS A 84 6.43 -1.28 12.39
N LEU A 85 5.79 -0.50 11.51
CA LEU A 85 4.43 -0.76 11.04
C LEU A 85 4.33 -2.03 10.19
N SER A 86 5.37 -2.46 9.49
CA SER A 86 5.37 -3.74 8.76
C SER A 86 5.15 -4.94 9.70
N SER A 87 5.61 -4.81 10.95
CA SER A 87 5.50 -5.82 12.00
C SER A 87 4.26 -5.67 12.87
N SER A 88 3.44 -4.62 12.68
CA SER A 88 2.30 -4.35 13.56
C SER A 88 1.16 -5.37 13.36
N PRO A 89 0.33 -5.63 14.40
CA PRO A 89 -0.84 -6.48 14.27
C PRO A 89 -1.98 -5.76 13.48
N GLY A 90 -3.09 -6.48 13.29
CA GLY A 90 -4.35 -5.92 12.80
C GLY A 90 -4.60 -6.08 11.30
N LEU A 91 -3.57 -6.04 10.45
CA LEU A 91 -3.77 -6.22 9.00
C LEU A 91 -4.31 -7.63 8.66
N GLY A 92 -3.83 -8.65 9.37
CA GLY A 92 -4.32 -10.04 9.22
C GLY A 92 -5.68 -10.29 9.86
N SER A 93 -6.31 -9.30 10.51
CA SER A 93 -7.63 -9.46 11.13
C SER A 93 -8.79 -9.27 10.15
N PHE A 94 -8.53 -8.76 8.94
CA PHE A 94 -9.55 -8.65 7.90
C PHE A 94 -9.81 -10.00 7.22
N ARG A 95 -11.08 -10.34 7.01
CA ARG A 95 -11.45 -11.47 6.13
C ARG A 95 -10.93 -11.31 4.70
N TYR A 96 -10.96 -10.09 4.17
CA TYR A 96 -10.53 -9.78 2.81
C TYR A 96 -9.59 -8.58 2.78
N VAL A 97 -8.42 -8.74 2.16
CA VAL A 97 -7.47 -7.64 1.88
C VAL A 97 -7.32 -7.51 0.37
N LEU A 98 -7.91 -6.45 -0.18
CA LEU A 98 -7.86 -6.13 -1.59
C LEU A 98 -6.79 -5.07 -1.83
N LEU A 99 -5.70 -5.45 -2.49
CA LEU A 99 -4.58 -4.58 -2.82
C LEU A 99 -4.70 -4.17 -4.28
N VAL A 100 -5.03 -2.90 -4.52
CA VAL A 100 -5.18 -2.34 -5.86
C VAL A 100 -3.97 -1.46 -6.15
N SER A 101 -3.35 -1.70 -7.29
CA SER A 101 -2.18 -0.99 -7.78
C SER A 101 -2.36 -0.58 -9.24
N SER A 102 -1.60 0.44 -9.66
CA SER A 102 -1.46 0.78 -11.07
C SER A 102 0.03 0.78 -11.44
N PRO A 103 0.48 0.02 -12.45
CA PRO A 103 1.86 0.08 -12.92
C PRO A 103 2.28 1.47 -13.41
N GLN A 104 1.30 2.32 -13.78
CA GLN A 104 1.51 3.70 -14.21
C GLN A 104 1.61 4.69 -13.04
N ASP A 105 1.40 4.25 -11.80
CA ASP A 105 1.61 5.07 -10.60
C ASP A 105 3.12 5.29 -10.38
N HIS A 106 3.56 6.53 -10.51
CA HIS A 106 4.96 6.92 -10.27
C HIS A 106 5.18 7.54 -8.88
N TYR A 107 4.14 7.62 -8.04
CA TYR A 107 4.24 8.08 -6.66
C TYR A 107 4.43 6.92 -5.70
N VAL A 108 3.61 5.87 -5.86
CA VAL A 108 3.68 4.66 -5.03
C VAL A 108 4.25 3.53 -5.87
N PRO A 109 5.40 2.95 -5.49
CA PRO A 109 5.97 1.81 -6.19
C PRO A 109 4.95 0.66 -6.27
N HIS A 110 4.80 0.09 -7.45
CA HIS A 110 3.83 -0.98 -7.73
C HIS A 110 3.94 -2.17 -6.77
N HIS A 111 5.17 -2.62 -6.49
CA HIS A 111 5.47 -3.68 -5.52
C HIS A 111 5.04 -3.32 -4.08
N SER A 112 5.15 -2.05 -3.70
CA SER A 112 4.77 -1.55 -2.38
C SER A 112 3.26 -1.57 -2.19
N ALA A 113 2.51 -1.16 -3.22
CA ALA A 113 1.06 -1.26 -3.24
C ALA A 113 0.52 -2.68 -3.09
N ARG A 114 1.32 -3.67 -3.52
CA ARG A 114 0.93 -5.08 -3.57
C ARG A 114 1.53 -5.93 -2.47
N ILE A 115 2.40 -5.38 -1.62
CA ILE A 115 3.14 -6.14 -0.62
C ILE A 115 3.86 -7.32 -1.31
N GLU A 116 4.77 -7.00 -2.22
CA GLU A 116 5.52 -7.96 -3.03
C GLU A 116 7.00 -7.62 -3.00
N LEU A 117 7.84 -8.65 -3.17
CA LEU A 117 9.27 -8.43 -3.44
C LEU A 117 9.46 -7.77 -4.80
N CYS A 118 10.49 -6.94 -4.93
CA CYS A 118 10.89 -6.37 -6.21
C CYS A 118 12.31 -6.77 -6.59
N LYS A 119 12.58 -6.89 -7.90
CA LYS A 119 13.90 -7.29 -8.42
C LYS A 119 15.02 -6.39 -7.90
N ALA A 120 14.77 -5.09 -7.82
CA ALA A 120 15.74 -4.11 -7.35
C ALA A 120 16.17 -4.37 -5.89
N ALA A 121 15.23 -4.71 -5.01
CA ALA A 121 15.55 -5.05 -3.62
C ALA A 121 16.26 -6.41 -3.49
N ILE A 122 15.86 -7.42 -4.29
CA ILE A 122 16.52 -8.74 -4.30
C ILE A 122 17.97 -8.64 -4.77
N GLN A 123 18.25 -7.74 -5.70
CA GLN A 123 19.60 -7.52 -6.25
C GLN A 123 20.43 -6.53 -5.41
N ASP A 124 19.83 -5.90 -4.39
CA ASP A 124 20.50 -4.97 -3.50
C ASP A 124 21.18 -5.73 -2.35
N ASN A 125 22.50 -5.88 -2.45
CA ASN A 125 23.31 -6.56 -1.44
C ASN A 125 23.62 -5.69 -0.20
N SER A 126 23.10 -4.47 -0.13
CA SER A 126 23.24 -3.63 1.06
C SER A 126 22.26 -4.06 2.16
N GLU A 127 22.47 -3.55 3.38
CA GLU A 127 21.50 -3.71 4.47
C GLU A 127 20.09 -3.28 4.05
N PHE A 128 19.98 -2.28 3.18
CA PHE A 128 18.69 -1.74 2.76
C PHE A 128 17.84 -2.76 1.99
N GLY A 129 18.46 -3.62 1.18
CA GLY A 129 17.77 -4.73 0.50
C GLY A 129 17.22 -5.75 1.50
N ILE A 130 18.01 -6.08 2.52
CA ILE A 130 17.63 -6.98 3.61
C ILE A 130 16.41 -6.42 4.36
N ILE A 131 16.47 -5.14 4.76
CA ILE A 131 15.39 -4.44 5.46
C ILE A 131 14.09 -4.49 4.66
N TYR A 132 14.15 -4.26 3.35
CA TYR A 132 12.97 -4.31 2.50
C TYR A 132 12.37 -5.73 2.45
N MET A 133 13.21 -6.76 2.31
CA MET A 133 12.76 -8.16 2.33
C MET A 133 12.16 -8.55 3.69
N GLU A 134 12.73 -8.07 4.80
CA GLU A 134 12.18 -8.23 6.15
C GLU A 134 10.77 -7.62 6.24
N MET A 135 10.56 -6.39 5.78
CA MET A 135 9.23 -5.75 5.81
C MET A 135 8.18 -6.52 4.99
N VAL A 136 8.58 -7.03 3.81
CA VAL A 136 7.71 -7.87 2.98
C VAL A 136 7.33 -9.15 3.74
N ALA A 137 8.33 -9.82 4.32
CA ALA A 137 8.12 -11.03 5.10
C ALA A 137 7.19 -10.78 6.31
N ASN A 138 7.40 -9.69 7.06
CA ASN A 138 6.57 -9.31 8.20
C ASN A 138 5.09 -9.22 7.79
N LEU A 139 4.81 -8.48 6.71
CA LEU A 139 3.43 -8.30 6.25
C LEU A 139 2.80 -9.57 5.70
N LEU A 140 3.54 -10.34 4.88
CA LEU A 140 3.04 -11.60 4.34
C LEU A 140 2.77 -12.61 5.45
N GLN A 141 3.65 -12.71 6.45
CA GLN A 141 3.43 -13.59 7.61
C GLN A 141 2.14 -13.22 8.36
N ARG A 142 1.83 -11.93 8.54
CA ARG A 142 0.55 -11.49 9.16
C ARG A 142 -0.66 -11.91 8.34
N LEU A 143 -0.56 -11.86 7.01
CA LEU A 143 -1.64 -12.22 6.10
C LEU A 143 -1.82 -13.74 5.98
N ILE A 144 -0.75 -14.53 6.10
CA ILE A 144 -0.76 -15.99 5.96
C ILE A 144 -1.11 -16.69 7.28
N LYS A 145 -0.64 -16.16 8.41
CA LYS A 145 -0.83 -16.80 9.74
C LYS A 145 -2.30 -16.91 10.13
N GLU A 146 -3.12 -15.97 9.69
CA GLU A 146 -4.54 -15.92 10.01
C GLU A 146 -5.34 -16.69 8.95
N SER A 147 -5.87 -17.85 9.32
CA SER A 147 -6.56 -18.80 8.42
C SER A 147 -7.81 -18.24 7.73
N ARG A 148 -8.32 -17.09 8.18
CA ARG A 148 -9.54 -16.44 7.66
C ARG A 148 -9.25 -15.38 6.59
N THR A 149 -8.01 -14.95 6.42
CA THR A 149 -7.67 -13.81 5.55
C THR A 149 -7.45 -14.25 4.10
N THR A 150 -8.24 -13.67 3.19
CA THR A 150 -8.03 -13.81 1.74
C THR A 150 -7.44 -12.53 1.17
N VAL A 151 -6.28 -12.64 0.53
CA VAL A 151 -5.60 -11.51 -0.13
C VAL A 151 -5.85 -11.57 -1.63
N VAL A 152 -6.31 -10.47 -2.21
CA VAL A 152 -6.55 -10.34 -3.65
C VAL A 152 -5.80 -9.13 -4.16
N ARG A 153 -5.08 -9.28 -5.27
CA ARG A 153 -4.30 -8.21 -5.89
C ARG A 153 -4.92 -7.85 -7.23
N TYR A 154 -5.13 -6.56 -7.46
CA TYR A 154 -5.69 -6.02 -8.69
C TYR A 154 -4.73 -5.04 -9.33
N ASP A 155 -4.56 -5.17 -10.65
CA ASP A 155 -3.87 -4.17 -11.46
C ASP A 155 -4.85 -3.36 -12.29
N ILE A 156 -4.77 -2.05 -12.13
CA ILE A 156 -5.49 -1.08 -12.92
C ILE A 156 -4.53 -0.48 -13.94
N HIS A 157 -4.78 -0.80 -15.20
CA HIS A 157 -4.06 -0.24 -16.33
C HIS A 157 -4.83 0.93 -16.93
N HIS A 158 -4.19 2.09 -16.95
CA HIS A 158 -4.74 3.27 -17.62
C HIS A 158 -4.12 3.42 -19.02
N ASN A 159 -4.96 3.68 -20.01
CA ASN A 159 -4.51 4.05 -21.37
C ASN A 159 -4.31 5.57 -21.43
N PHE A 160 -3.13 6.05 -21.03
CA PHE A 160 -2.75 7.45 -21.19
C PHE A 160 -1.92 7.66 -22.48
N PRO A 161 -2.10 8.78 -23.21
CA PRO A 161 -1.21 9.15 -24.31
C PRO A 161 0.21 9.44 -23.80
N ILE A 162 1.22 9.04 -24.57
CA ILE A 162 2.63 8.82 -24.15
C ILE A 162 3.40 10.11 -23.74
N SER A 163 2.83 11.31 -23.87
CA SER A 163 3.63 12.55 -23.95
C SER A 163 3.96 13.28 -22.63
N ALA A 164 3.69 12.74 -21.44
CA ALA A 164 3.94 13.49 -20.19
C ALA A 164 4.19 12.62 -18.94
N ASN A 165 5.34 11.92 -18.85
CA ASN A 165 5.61 10.95 -17.78
C ASN A 165 5.36 11.45 -16.34
N ASN A 166 5.66 12.71 -15.99
CA ASN A 166 5.35 13.25 -14.64
C ASN A 166 3.85 13.53 -14.44
N PHE A 167 3.16 13.98 -15.48
CA PHE A 167 1.72 14.22 -15.43
C PHE A 167 0.95 12.90 -15.43
N ILE A 168 1.41 11.91 -16.21
CA ILE A 168 0.88 10.55 -16.27
C ILE A 168 0.97 9.87 -14.91
N GLY A 169 2.12 9.96 -14.22
CA GLY A 169 2.27 9.35 -12.89
C GLY A 169 1.30 9.91 -11.84
N ARG A 170 1.10 11.23 -11.83
CA ARG A 170 0.15 11.91 -10.93
C ARG A 170 -1.28 11.63 -11.33
N ALA A 171 -1.56 11.67 -12.63
CA ALA A 171 -2.86 11.35 -13.19
C ALA A 171 -3.23 9.90 -12.85
N ALA A 172 -2.34 8.92 -13.00
CA ALA A 172 -2.57 7.53 -12.63
C ALA A 172 -2.88 7.38 -11.13
N HIS A 173 -2.08 8.01 -10.27
CA HIS A 173 -2.27 7.96 -8.81
C HIS A 173 -3.64 8.51 -8.37
N ILE A 174 -4.13 9.55 -9.06
CA ILE A 174 -5.43 10.18 -8.80
C ILE A 174 -6.57 9.46 -9.54
N ALA A 175 -6.34 8.98 -10.75
CA ALA A 175 -7.35 8.43 -11.67
C ALA A 175 -7.93 7.10 -11.19
N VAL A 176 -7.20 6.36 -10.35
CA VAL A 176 -7.74 5.20 -9.63
C VAL A 176 -9.00 5.59 -8.84
N LEU A 177 -9.10 6.83 -8.36
CA LEU A 177 -10.28 7.38 -7.68
C LEU A 177 -11.18 8.26 -8.57
N ASP A 178 -10.60 8.98 -9.52
CA ASP A 178 -11.34 10.02 -10.27
C ASP A 178 -12.18 9.43 -11.42
N SER A 179 -11.83 8.25 -11.93
CA SER A 179 -12.59 7.60 -12.99
C SER A 179 -13.80 6.86 -12.43
N LYS A 180 -14.95 7.55 -12.37
CA LYS A 180 -16.24 6.97 -11.93
C LYS A 180 -16.58 5.66 -12.67
N VAL A 181 -16.37 5.60 -13.98
CA VAL A 181 -16.64 4.40 -14.79
C VAL A 181 -15.72 3.24 -14.40
N LEU A 182 -14.44 3.51 -14.12
CA LEU A 182 -13.51 2.49 -13.67
C LEU A 182 -13.91 1.98 -12.29
N LEU A 183 -14.22 2.86 -11.34
CA LEU A 183 -14.66 2.49 -10.01
C LEU A 183 -15.97 1.69 -10.07
N GLU A 184 -16.97 2.15 -10.82
CA GLU A 184 -18.24 1.43 -11.01
C GLU A 184 -17.99 0.03 -11.57
N LYS A 185 -17.21 -0.10 -12.65
CA LYS A 185 -16.87 -1.42 -13.22
C LYS A 185 -16.09 -2.28 -12.23
N PHE A 186 -15.10 -1.72 -11.56
CA PHE A 186 -14.29 -2.43 -10.59
C PHE A 186 -15.14 -2.96 -9.43
N PHE A 187 -16.02 -2.13 -8.87
CA PHE A 187 -16.91 -2.55 -7.80
C PHE A 187 -17.95 -3.55 -8.29
N CYS A 188 -18.70 -3.25 -9.36
CA CYS A 188 -19.77 -4.11 -9.84
C CYS A 188 -19.28 -5.49 -10.29
N VAL A 189 -18.11 -5.58 -10.89
CA VAL A 189 -17.61 -6.83 -11.49
C VAL A 189 -16.66 -7.59 -10.57
N SER A 190 -15.83 -6.87 -9.79
CA SER A 190 -14.71 -7.50 -9.07
C SER A 190 -14.83 -7.38 -7.56
N ALA A 191 -14.99 -6.17 -7.03
CA ALA A 191 -14.80 -5.92 -5.60
C ALA A 191 -16.07 -6.18 -4.76
N ALA A 192 -17.27 -5.95 -5.30
CA ALA A 192 -18.52 -5.97 -4.51
C ALA A 192 -18.74 -7.28 -3.76
N LYS A 193 -18.38 -8.43 -4.35
CA LYS A 193 -18.50 -9.74 -3.70
C LYS A 193 -17.73 -9.86 -2.37
N TYR A 194 -16.65 -9.09 -2.20
CA TYR A 194 -15.87 -9.07 -0.96
C TYR A 194 -16.45 -8.13 0.09
N PHE A 195 -17.42 -7.28 -0.26
CA PHE A 195 -18.13 -6.41 0.68
C PHE A 195 -19.49 -6.98 1.09
N ARG A 196 -19.97 -8.03 0.40
CA ARG A 196 -21.16 -8.76 0.80
C ARG A 196 -20.84 -9.54 2.07
N THR A 197 -21.65 -9.31 3.08
CA THR A 197 -21.83 -10.23 4.18
C THR A 197 -22.97 -11.15 3.76
N ASP A 198 -22.73 -12.03 2.79
CA ASP A 198 -23.72 -13.07 2.50
C ASP A 198 -23.91 -13.84 3.82
N ASP A 199 -25.19 -14.01 4.20
CA ASP A 199 -25.70 -14.38 5.51
C ASP A 199 -24.75 -15.30 6.27
N LEU A 200 -24.26 -14.81 7.41
CA LEU A 200 -23.60 -15.67 8.38
C LEU A 200 -24.56 -16.82 8.70
N ASP A 201 -24.14 -18.03 8.34
CA ASP A 201 -24.68 -19.28 8.83
C ASP A 201 -25.10 -19.12 10.31
N CYS A 202 -26.40 -19.28 10.55
CA CYS A 202 -26.97 -19.48 11.89
C CYS A 202 -26.33 -20.70 12.56
#